data_AF-A0A4U7EF68-F1
#
_entry.id   AF-A0A4U7EF68-F1
#
_cell.length_a   1.000
_cell.length_b   1.000
_cell.length_c   1.000
_cell.angle_alpha   90.00
_cell.angle_beta   90.00
_cell.angle_gamma   90.00
#
_symmetry.space_group_name_H-M   'P 1'
#
loop_
_entity.id
_entity.type
_entity.pdbx_description
1 polymer ?
#
loop_
_entity_poly.entity_id
_entity_poly.type
_entity_poly.pdbx_seq_one_letter_code
_entity_poly.pdbx_strand_id
1 'polypeptide(L)'
;MPLYVASEAVGGRIFGVPASMVAGVVLALFGIASSIAQPLAGRLSARAGRRKVFVIGGLVVLGAINLAFAAATAYWHLFVLRVVQGLAAAFTITASLAIVNELSDAGSRGGNMGVYNSFRLIGFGAGPLLASVLLEMGPFAMPG
;
A
#
# COMPACT_ATOMS: atom_id res chain seq x y z
N MET A 1 -15.84 14.05 -4.21
CA MET A 1 -14.97 14.60 -3.15
C MET A 1 -15.01 13.69 -1.94
N PRO A 2 -13.88 13.16 -1.45
CA PRO A 2 -13.85 12.42 -0.17
C PRO A 2 -14.41 13.31 0.96
N LEU A 3 -15.19 12.75 1.87
CA LEU A 3 -15.89 13.49 2.93
C LEU A 3 -14.97 14.39 3.77
N TYR A 4 -13.69 14.01 3.94
CA TYR A 4 -12.71 14.82 4.68
C TYR A 4 -12.25 16.08 3.93
N VAL A 5 -12.26 16.08 2.59
CA VAL A 5 -11.89 17.26 1.76
C VAL A 5 -12.99 18.33 1.81
N ALA A 6 -14.25 17.91 1.93
CA ALA A 6 -15.38 18.83 2.04
C ALA A 6 -15.43 19.57 3.39
N SER A 7 -14.83 19.00 4.45
CA SER A 7 -14.84 19.60 5.80
C SER A 7 -13.89 20.80 5.95
N GLU A 8 -12.88 20.94 5.10
CA GLU A 8 -11.84 21.98 5.23
C GLU A 8 -11.79 22.94 4.04
N ALA A 9 -12.90 23.11 3.30
CA ALA A 9 -13.00 24.01 2.15
C ALA A 9 -12.76 25.52 2.46
N VAL A 10 -12.27 25.88 3.65
CA VAL A 10 -11.85 27.24 3.98
C VAL A 10 -10.47 27.20 4.66
N GLY A 11 -9.38 27.32 3.87
CA GLY A 11 -8.14 27.87 4.41
C GLY A 11 -6.80 27.14 4.16
N GLY A 12 -6.67 26.21 3.20
CA GLY A 12 -5.37 25.83 2.60
C GLY A 12 -4.22 25.37 3.54
N ARG A 13 -4.49 25.14 4.82
CA ARG A 13 -3.53 24.80 5.87
C ARG A 13 -4.15 23.74 6.77
N ILE A 14 -3.84 22.49 6.48
CA ILE A 14 -4.22 21.35 7.31
C ILE A 14 -3.28 21.38 8.53
N PHE A 15 -3.79 21.52 9.75
CA PHE A 15 -2.96 21.72 10.98
C PHE A 15 -1.97 22.90 10.95
N GLY A 16 -2.22 23.93 10.13
CA GLY A 16 -1.26 25.04 9.96
C GLY A 16 -0.11 24.76 9.00
N VAL A 17 -0.05 23.57 8.39
CA VAL A 17 0.97 23.14 7.42
C VAL A 17 0.38 22.95 6.01
N PRO A 18 1.19 23.14 4.95
CA PRO A 18 0.71 23.01 3.57
C PRO A 18 0.31 21.57 3.23
N ALA A 19 -0.69 21.41 2.36
CA ALA A 19 -1.22 20.11 1.96
C ALA A 19 -0.17 19.17 1.34
N SER A 20 0.82 19.72 0.63
CA SER A 20 1.96 18.97 0.08
C SER A 20 2.81 18.30 1.16
N MET A 21 3.02 18.98 2.29
CA MET A 21 3.76 18.44 3.43
C MET A 21 2.97 17.30 4.09
N VAL A 22 1.65 17.46 4.26
CA VAL A 22 0.80 16.38 4.78
C VAL A 22 0.83 15.16 3.87
N ALA A 23 0.72 15.35 2.55
CA ALA A 23 0.85 14.26 1.58
C ALA A 23 2.21 13.57 1.68
N GLY A 24 3.29 14.34 1.83
CA GLY A 24 4.65 13.82 2.05
C GLY A 24 4.75 12.95 3.32
N VAL A 25 4.19 13.41 4.44
CA VAL A 25 4.17 12.63 5.70
C VAL A 25 3.37 11.34 5.53
N VAL A 26 2.21 11.39 4.90
CA VAL A 26 1.35 10.22 4.64
C VAL A 26 2.06 9.18 3.77
N LEU A 27 2.84 9.62 2.77
CA LEU A 27 3.69 8.74 1.96
C LEU A 27 4.85 8.15 2.79
N ALA A 28 5.52 8.99 3.58
CA ALA A 28 6.65 8.57 4.42
C ALA A 28 6.24 7.54 5.47
N LEU A 29 5.07 7.69 6.10
CA LEU A 29 4.57 6.75 7.10
C LEU A 29 4.39 5.34 6.55
N PHE A 30 3.87 5.21 5.34
CA PHE A 30 3.79 3.90 4.68
C PHE A 30 5.18 3.28 4.52
N GLY A 31 6.13 4.06 3.99
CA GLY A 31 7.52 3.63 3.81
C GLY A 31 8.15 3.18 5.13
N ILE A 32 8.14 4.04 6.14
CA ILE A 32 8.71 3.79 7.47
C ILE A 32 8.08 2.56 8.13
N ALA A 33 6.75 2.49 8.17
CA ALA A 33 6.04 1.37 8.79
C ALA A 33 6.38 0.05 8.06
N SER A 34 6.41 0.06 6.73
CA SER A 34 6.77 -1.12 5.96
C SER A 34 8.21 -1.56 6.21
N SER A 35 9.17 -0.63 6.20
CA SER A 35 10.59 -0.93 6.42
C SER A 35 10.88 -1.49 7.80
N ILE A 36 10.27 -0.93 8.84
CA ILE A 36 10.42 -1.42 10.22
C ILE A 36 9.79 -2.81 10.36
N ALA A 37 8.67 -3.07 9.69
CA ALA A 37 7.95 -4.34 9.79
C ALA A 37 8.56 -5.46 8.94
N GLN A 38 9.29 -5.16 7.87
CA GLN A 38 9.85 -6.15 6.95
C GLN A 38 10.69 -7.26 7.64
N PRO A 39 11.66 -6.94 8.54
CA PRO A 39 12.42 -7.98 9.24
C PRO A 39 11.54 -8.87 10.12
N LEU A 40 10.58 -8.27 10.83
CA LEU A 40 9.65 -9.00 11.70
C LEU A 40 8.74 -9.92 10.88
N ALA A 41 8.21 -9.39 9.78
CA ALA A 41 7.37 -10.13 8.85
C ALA A 41 8.08 -11.33 8.22
N GLY A 42 9.35 -11.17 7.83
CA GLY A 42 10.19 -12.26 7.36
C GLY A 42 10.33 -13.38 8.39
N ARG A 43 10.63 -13.04 9.65
CA ARG A 43 10.78 -14.03 10.73
C ARG A 43 9.46 -14.74 11.06
N LEU A 44 8.36 -14.01 11.16
CA LEU A 44 7.04 -14.57 11.49
C LEU A 44 6.52 -15.47 10.37
N SER A 45 6.62 -15.02 9.12
CA SER A 45 6.17 -15.83 7.97
C SER A 45 6.98 -17.11 7.79
N ALA A 46 8.29 -17.09 8.10
CA ALA A 46 9.13 -18.28 8.09
C ALA A 46 8.75 -19.27 9.19
N ARG A 47 8.54 -18.81 10.43
CA ARG A 47 8.18 -19.67 11.58
C ARG A 47 6.81 -20.34 11.44
N ALA A 48 5.87 -19.66 10.78
CA ALA A 48 4.51 -20.16 10.66
C ALA A 48 4.35 -21.31 9.65
N GLY A 49 5.38 -21.64 8.84
CA GLY A 49 5.38 -22.76 7.89
C GLY A 49 4.37 -22.65 6.73
N ARG A 50 3.48 -21.64 6.73
CA ARG A 50 2.38 -21.47 5.78
C ARG A 50 2.40 -20.07 5.16
N ARG A 51 3.47 -19.74 4.44
CA ARG A 51 3.69 -18.39 3.86
C ARG A 51 2.56 -17.90 2.97
N LYS A 52 1.87 -18.79 2.25
CA LYS A 52 0.69 -18.45 1.43
C LYS A 52 -0.41 -17.74 2.24
N VAL A 53 -0.58 -18.09 3.52
CA VAL A 53 -1.58 -17.46 4.40
C VAL A 53 -1.24 -15.99 4.65
N PHE A 54 0.04 -15.65 4.79
CA PHE A 54 0.48 -14.26 4.97
C PHE A 54 0.27 -13.42 3.72
N VAL A 55 0.50 -14.01 2.53
CA VAL A 55 0.24 -13.33 1.26
C VAL A 55 -1.26 -13.08 1.08
N ILE A 56 -2.09 -14.11 1.21
CA ILE A 56 -3.54 -13.97 1.01
C ILE A 56 -4.17 -13.07 2.08
N GLY A 57 -3.83 -13.31 3.35
CA GLY A 57 -4.33 -12.49 4.47
C GLY A 57 -3.88 -11.03 4.33
N GLY A 58 -2.62 -10.80 3.95
CA GLY A 58 -2.11 -9.46 3.70
C GLY A 58 -2.82 -8.76 2.53
N LEU A 59 -3.11 -9.47 1.43
CA LEU A 59 -3.89 -8.93 0.31
C LEU A 59 -5.33 -8.58 0.71
N VAL A 60 -5.99 -9.42 1.51
CA VAL A 60 -7.35 -9.15 2.03
C VAL A 60 -7.33 -7.90 2.90
N VAL A 61 -6.36 -7.79 3.81
CA VAL A 61 -6.20 -6.61 4.69
C VAL A 61 -5.91 -5.36 3.85
N LEU A 62 -5.04 -5.44 2.86
CA LEU A 62 -4.77 -4.32 1.94
C LEU A 62 -6.03 -3.89 1.19
N GLY A 63 -6.83 -4.84 0.68
CA GLY A 63 -8.10 -4.55 0.02
C GLY A 63 -9.09 -3.86 0.97
N ALA A 64 -9.25 -4.38 2.19
CA ALA A 64 -10.11 -3.80 3.21
C ALA A 64 -9.68 -2.37 3.60
N ILE A 65 -8.37 -2.12 3.72
CA ILE A 65 -7.83 -0.79 4.01
C ILE A 65 -8.13 0.19 2.87
N ASN A 66 -7.99 -0.23 1.61
CA ASN A 66 -8.34 0.62 0.46
C ASN A 66 -9.83 0.99 0.46
N LEU A 67 -10.72 0.08 0.85
CA LEU A 67 -12.14 0.38 1.03
C LEU A 67 -12.37 1.32 2.23
N ALA A 68 -11.64 1.11 3.34
CA ALA A 68 -11.74 1.96 4.52
C ALA A 68 -11.28 3.41 4.25
N PHE A 69 -10.37 3.64 3.31
CA PHE A 69 -10.01 4.98 2.86
C PHE A 69 -11.20 5.75 2.27
N ALA A 70 -12.16 5.08 1.62
CA ALA A 70 -13.36 5.72 1.10
C ALA A 70 -14.31 6.18 2.22
N ALA A 71 -14.28 5.51 3.38
CA ALA A 71 -15.07 5.84 4.56
C ALA A 71 -14.36 6.81 5.52
N ALA A 72 -13.14 7.26 5.20
CA ALA A 72 -12.37 8.12 6.08
C ALA A 72 -12.98 9.54 6.15
N THR A 73 -13.41 9.93 7.36
CA THR A 73 -14.06 11.22 7.62
C THR A 73 -13.13 12.26 8.27
N ALA A 74 -12.02 11.81 8.86
CA ALA A 74 -11.05 12.69 9.53
C ALA A 74 -9.62 12.36 9.12
N TYR A 75 -8.75 13.37 9.07
CA TYR A 75 -7.36 13.25 8.62
C TYR A 75 -6.55 12.22 9.40
N TRP A 76 -6.74 12.13 10.72
CA TRP A 76 -6.14 11.11 11.58
C TRP A 76 -6.31 9.69 11.03
N HIS A 77 -7.47 9.36 10.44
CA HIS A 77 -7.72 8.05 9.85
C HIS A 77 -6.73 7.73 8.73
N LEU A 78 -6.33 8.73 7.93
CA LEU A 78 -5.38 8.53 6.84
C LEU A 78 -4.01 8.10 7.37
N PHE A 79 -3.56 8.68 8.48
CA PHE A 79 -2.30 8.31 9.13
C PHE A 79 -2.34 6.87 9.65
N VAL A 80 -3.41 6.49 10.36
CA VAL A 80 -3.62 5.12 10.86
C VAL A 80 -3.65 4.13 9.70
N LEU A 81 -4.52 4.38 8.73
CA LEU A 81 -4.71 3.49 7.60
C LEU A 81 -3.40 3.30 6.84
N ARG A 82 -2.56 4.34 6.68
CA ARG A 82 -1.23 4.20 6.06
C ARG A 82 -0.25 3.36 6.86
N VAL A 83 -0.22 3.52 8.19
CA VAL A 83 0.64 2.68 9.03
C VAL A 83 0.21 1.21 8.89
N VAL A 84 -1.08 0.92 9.05
CA VAL A 84 -1.60 -0.45 8.92
C VAL A 84 -1.38 -0.99 7.50
N GLN A 85 -1.54 -0.16 6.48
CA GLN A 85 -1.26 -0.52 5.09
C GLN A 85 0.21 -0.90 4.89
N GLY A 86 1.14 -0.12 5.47
CA GLY A 86 2.57 -0.41 5.44
C GLY A 86 2.92 -1.73 6.12
N LEU A 87 2.30 -2.01 7.27
CA LEU A 87 2.45 -3.29 7.96
C LEU A 87 1.96 -4.46 7.08
N ALA A 88 0.73 -4.38 6.57
CA ALA A 88 0.16 -5.42 5.71
C ALA A 88 0.98 -5.64 4.42
N ALA A 89 1.47 -4.56 3.82
CA ALA A 89 2.35 -4.62 2.66
C ALA A 89 3.67 -5.32 2.98
N ALA A 90 4.28 -5.06 4.14
CA ALA A 90 5.51 -5.72 4.57
C ALA A 90 5.32 -7.24 4.62
N PHE A 91 4.28 -7.74 5.31
CA PHE A 91 3.97 -9.17 5.38
C PHE A 91 3.72 -9.79 4.01
N THR A 92 2.96 -9.11 3.15
CA THR A 92 2.62 -9.61 1.81
C THR A 92 3.87 -9.73 0.94
N ILE A 93 4.69 -8.68 0.91
CA ILE A 93 5.89 -8.60 0.05
C ILE A 93 6.95 -9.59 0.54
N THR A 94 7.26 -9.62 1.84
CA THR A 94 8.29 -10.52 2.37
C THR A 94 7.90 -11.97 2.21
N ALA A 95 6.64 -12.33 2.48
CA ALA A 95 6.19 -13.72 2.31
C ALA A 95 6.18 -14.13 0.84
N SER A 96 5.78 -13.25 -0.07
CA SER A 96 5.81 -13.50 -1.52
C SER A 96 7.23 -13.74 -2.03
N LEU A 97 8.17 -12.84 -1.69
CA LEU A 97 9.58 -13.00 -2.05
C LEU A 97 10.16 -14.30 -1.53
N ALA A 98 9.80 -14.66 -0.30
CA ALA A 98 10.33 -15.83 0.35
C ALA A 98 9.75 -17.13 -0.26
N ILE A 99 8.48 -17.14 -0.69
CA ILE A 99 7.88 -18.24 -1.49
C ILE A 99 8.61 -18.40 -2.83
N VAL A 100 8.85 -17.29 -3.55
CA VAL A 100 9.59 -17.33 -4.82
C VAL A 100 10.98 -17.92 -4.59
N ASN A 101 11.66 -17.51 -3.52
CA ASN A 101 12.99 -18.01 -3.17
C ASN A 101 13.01 -19.50 -2.82
N GLU A 102 12.02 -20.00 -2.08
CA GLU A 102 11.88 -21.42 -1.70
C GLU A 102 11.52 -22.33 -2.87
N LEU A 103 10.75 -21.83 -3.83
CA LEU A 103 10.37 -22.58 -5.03
C LEU A 103 11.43 -22.51 -6.15
N SER A 104 12.51 -21.77 -5.94
CA SER A 104 13.57 -21.59 -6.94
C SER A 104 14.83 -22.37 -6.60
N ASP A 105 15.37 -23.04 -7.61
CA ASP A 105 16.69 -23.67 -7.55
C ASP A 105 17.81 -22.62 -7.72
N ALA A 106 19.05 -22.99 -7.39
CA ALA A 106 20.21 -22.10 -7.47
C ALA A 106 20.39 -21.46 -8.86
N GLY A 107 20.11 -22.20 -9.94
CA GLY A 107 20.21 -21.70 -11.32
C GLY A 107 19.01 -20.86 -11.80
N SER A 108 17.81 -21.07 -11.25
CA SER A 108 16.58 -20.39 -11.69
C SER A 108 16.17 -19.22 -10.81
N ARG A 109 16.77 -19.07 -9.62
CA ARG A 109 16.44 -18.03 -8.64
C ARG A 109 16.52 -16.61 -9.19
N GLY A 110 17.56 -16.28 -9.98
CA GLY A 110 17.68 -14.97 -10.61
C GLY A 110 16.51 -14.68 -11.56
N GLY A 111 16.18 -15.64 -12.43
CA GLY A 111 15.07 -15.53 -13.38
C GLY A 111 13.71 -15.40 -12.69
N ASN A 112 13.44 -16.23 -11.69
CA ASN A 112 12.18 -16.21 -10.94
C ASN A 112 11.99 -14.90 -10.17
N MET A 113 13.06 -14.37 -9.57
CA MET A 113 13.05 -13.06 -8.92
C MET A 113 12.87 -11.93 -9.95
N GLY A 114 13.44 -12.08 -11.14
CA GLY A 114 13.21 -11.18 -12.28
C GLY A 114 11.74 -11.13 -12.67
N VAL A 115 11.10 -12.28 -12.90
CA VAL A 115 9.67 -12.39 -13.21
C VAL A 115 8.81 -11.77 -12.11
N TYR A 116 9.10 -12.07 -10.84
CA TYR A 116 8.41 -11.47 -9.71
C TYR A 116 8.50 -9.94 -9.72
N ASN A 117 9.70 -9.39 -9.90
CA ASN A 117 9.89 -7.94 -9.95
C ASN A 117 9.23 -7.31 -11.18
N SER A 118 9.23 -7.98 -12.33
CA SER A 118 8.53 -7.52 -13.55
C SER A 118 7.03 -7.35 -13.29
N PHE A 119 6.36 -8.35 -12.72
CA PHE A 119 4.94 -8.24 -12.36
C PHE A 119 4.69 -7.12 -11.35
N ARG A 120 5.60 -6.95 -10.38
CA ARG A 120 5.51 -5.88 -9.39
C ARG A 120 5.63 -4.49 -10.03
N LEU A 121 6.55 -4.31 -10.98
CA LEU A 121 6.73 -3.06 -11.71
C LEU A 121 5.54 -2.78 -12.63
N ILE A 122 5.02 -3.80 -13.31
CA ILE A 122 3.80 -3.68 -14.12
C ILE A 122 2.64 -3.23 -13.24
N GLY A 123 2.43 -3.84 -12.07
CA GLY A 123 1.39 -3.43 -11.14
C GLY A 123 1.56 -1.99 -10.65
N PHE A 124 2.80 -1.59 -10.31
CA PHE A 124 3.11 -0.24 -9.87
C PHE A 124 2.89 0.82 -10.96
N GLY A 125 3.19 0.50 -12.22
CA GLY A 125 2.95 1.39 -13.37
C GLY A 125 1.50 1.40 -13.85
N ALA A 126 0.85 0.24 -13.91
CA ALA A 126 -0.53 0.12 -14.37
C ALA A 126 -1.54 0.66 -13.35
N GLY A 127 -1.24 0.60 -12.05
CA GLY A 127 -2.12 1.08 -10.98
C GLY A 127 -2.55 2.54 -11.16
N PRO A 128 -1.62 3.50 -11.25
CA PRO A 128 -1.93 4.90 -11.52
C PRO A 128 -2.68 5.11 -12.84
N LEU A 129 -2.32 4.38 -13.91
CA LEU A 129 -3.00 4.51 -15.21
C LEU A 129 -4.47 4.09 -15.11
N LEU A 130 -4.75 2.95 -14.49
CA LEU A 130 -6.12 2.48 -14.26
C LEU A 130 -6.88 3.44 -13.34
N ALA A 131 -6.23 3.94 -12.28
CA ALA A 131 -6.84 4.92 -11.38
C ALA A 131 -7.20 6.22 -12.13
N SER A 132 -6.34 6.71 -13.01
CA SER A 132 -6.60 7.90 -13.83
C SER A 132 -7.82 7.70 -14.75
N VAL A 133 -7.91 6.58 -15.47
CA VAL A 133 -9.05 6.28 -16.34
C VAL A 133 -10.35 6.17 -15.54
N LEU A 134 -10.31 5.54 -14.37
CA LEU A 134 -11.48 5.42 -13.49
C LEU A 134 -11.94 6.77 -12.93
N LEU A 135 -11.00 7.70 -12.67
CA LEU A 135 -11.34 9.06 -12.24
C LEU A 135 -11.98 9.86 -13.37
N GLU A 136 -11.50 9.70 -14.61
CA GLU A 136 -12.04 10.39 -15.79
C GLU A 136 -13.44 9.89 -16.18
N MET A 137 -13.69 8.58 -16.07
CA MET A 137 -14.99 7.97 -16.37
C MET A 137 -15.98 8.00 -15.20
N GLY A 138 -15.50 8.24 -13.98
CA GLY A 138 -16.33 8.22 -12.78
C GLY A 138 -17.14 9.52 -12.61
N PRO A 139 -18.21 9.51 -11.78
CA PRO A 139 -19.01 10.70 -11.46
C PRO A 139 -18.26 11.72 -10.59
N PHE A 140 -16.93 11.59 -10.45
CA PHE A 140 -16.08 12.39 -9.59
C PHE A 140 -15.52 13.58 -10.36
N ALA A 141 -16.38 14.52 -10.74
CA ALA A 141 -15.96 15.75 -11.39
C ALA A 141 -14.87 16.46 -10.55
N MET A 142 -13.70 16.63 -11.15
CA MET A 142 -12.65 17.51 -10.65
C MET A 142 -13.12 18.96 -10.85
N PRO A 143 -13.32 19.77 -9.79
CA PRO A 143 -13.50 21.20 -9.96
C PRO A 143 -12.19 21.75 -10.52
N GLY A 144 -12.29 22.45 -11.66
CA GLY A 144 -11.18 23.21 -12.24
C GLY A 144 -10.72 24.37 -11.36
#